data_AF-A0A2E7CZS1-F1
#
_entry.id   AF-A0A2E7CZS1-F1
#
_cell.length_a   1.000
_cell.length_b   1.000
_cell.length_c   1.000
_cell.angle_alpha   90.00
_cell.angle_beta   90.00
_cell.angle_gamma   90.00
#
_symmetry.space_group_name_H-M   'P 1'
#
loop_
_entity.id
_entity.type
_entity.pdbx_description
1 polymer ?
#
loop_
_entity_poly.entity_id
_entity_poly.type
_entity_poly.pdbx_seq_one_letter_code
_entity_poly.pdbx_strand_id
1 'polypeptide(L)' 'MADVYLAEQTSLKRKVAIKVMRADRMSDSTYFQRFQQEATATAALNHENLVQI' A
#
# COMPACT_ATOMS: atom_id res chain seq x y z
N MET A 1 10.73 -3.37 0.76
CA MET A 1 9.42 -3.92 1.19
C MET A 1 8.50 -4.10 0.00
N ALA A 2 8.20 -3.02 -0.70
CA ALA A 2 7.24 -3.01 -1.79
C ALA A 2 7.63 -1.97 -2.84
N ASP A 3 7.12 -2.14 -4.06
CA ASP A 3 7.22 -1.16 -5.14
C ASP A 3 5.88 -0.45 -5.32
N VAL A 4 5.89 0.79 -5.81
CA VAL A 4 4.67 1.59 -6.04
C VAL A 4 4.47 1.77 -7.55
N TYR A 5 3.27 1.44 -8.02
CA TYR A 5 2.90 1.51 -9.43
C TYR A 5 1.72 2.46 -9.65
N LEU A 6 1.71 3.11 -10.81
CA LEU A 6 0.50 3.71 -11.35
C LEU A 6 -0.41 2.61 -11.89
N ALA A 7 -1.65 2.56 -11.41
CA ALA A 7 -2.64 1.59 -11.85
C ALA A 7 -4.00 2.26 -12.11
N GLU A 8 -4.90 1.54 -12.75
CA GLU A 8 -6.30 1.93 -12.89
C GLU A 8 -7.17 1.04 -11.98
N GLN A 9 -7.97 1.67 -11.12
CA GLN A 9 -9.01 0.97 -10.38
C GLN A 9 -10.21 0.73 -11.28
N THR A 10 -10.40 -0.51 -11.72
CA THR A 10 -11.41 -0.89 -12.73
C THR A 10 -12.85 -0.57 -12.32
N SER A 11 -13.18 -0.68 -11.03
CA SER A 11 -14.53 -0.39 -10.52
C SER A 11 -14.91 1.09 -10.58
N LEU A 12 -13.94 1.99 -10.42
CA LEU A 12 -14.15 3.45 -10.36
C LEU A 12 -13.56 4.18 -11.58
N LYS A 13 -12.88 3.46 -12.49
CA LYS A 13 -12.21 4.01 -13.68
C LYS A 13 -11.32 5.20 -13.38
N ARG A 14 -10.53 5.10 -12.30
CA ARG A 14 -9.62 6.16 -11.85
C ARG A 14 -8.19 5.68 -11.70
N LYS A 15 -7.24 6.59 -11.91
CA LYS A 15 -5.81 6.34 -11.66
C LYS A 15 -5.54 6.31 -10.15
N VAL A 16 -4.78 5.33 -9.70
CA VAL A 16 -4.40 5.13 -8.29
C VAL A 16 -2.93 4.73 -8.19
N ALA A 17 -2.32 4.98 -7.04
CA ALA A 17 -1.04 4.38 -6.68
C ALA A 17 -1.29 3.04 -5.96
N ILE A 18 -0.67 1.95 -6.44
CA ILE A 18 -0.74 0.64 -5.79
C ILE A 18 0.64 0.26 -5.26
N LYS A 19 0.71 -0.05 -3.96
CA LYS A 19 1.92 -0.55 -3.30
C LYS A 19 1.88 -2.08 -3.27
N VAL A 20 2.83 -2.74 -3.95
CA VAL A 20 2.88 -4.21 -4.09
C VAL A 20 4.10 -4.77 -3.37
N MET A 21 3.89 -5.70 -2.43
CA MET A 21 5.01 -6.39 -1.79
C MET A 21 5.83 -7.18 -2.82
N ARG A 22 7.15 -7.07 -2.72
CA ARG A 22 8.05 -7.79 -3.62
C ARG A 22 8.14 -9.27 -3.25
N ALA A 23 8.10 -10.14 -4.25
CA ALA A 23 8.07 -11.59 -4.06
C ALA A 23 9.34 -12.13 -3.37
N ASP A 24 10.49 -11.49 -3.60
CA ASP A 24 11.76 -11.83 -2.96
C ASP A 24 11.78 -11.61 -1.44
N ARG A 25 10.74 -10.96 -0.89
CA ARG A 25 10.58 -10.68 0.54
C ARG A 25 9.36 -11.34 1.18
N MET A 26 8.58 -12.14 0.43
CA MET A 26 7.38 -12.81 0.97
C MET A 26 7.70 -13.94 1.94
N SER A 27 8.89 -14.54 1.89
CA SER A 27 9.29 -15.63 2.80
C SER A 27 9.63 -15.16 4.22
N ASP A 28 9.76 -13.86 4.44
CA ASP A 28 10.06 -13.28 5.76
C ASP A 28 8.78 -12.68 6.37
N SER A 29 8.26 -13.35 7.39
CA SER A 29 7.04 -12.98 8.11
C SER A 29 7.10 -11.56 8.70
N THR A 30 8.30 -11.06 9.00
CA THR A 30 8.51 -9.71 9.53
C THR A 30 8.10 -8.64 8.51
N TYR A 31 8.39 -8.87 7.22
CA TYR A 31 8.05 -7.92 6.17
C TYR A 31 6.55 -7.86 5.91
N PHE A 32 5.88 -9.02 5.96
CA PHE A 32 4.43 -9.08 5.86
C PHE A 32 3.77 -8.31 7.01
N GLN A 33 4.20 -8.56 8.25
CA GLN A 33 3.66 -7.88 9.44
C GLN A 33 3.86 -6.36 9.35
N ARG A 34 5.04 -5.90 8.95
CA ARG A 34 5.31 -4.46 8.77
C ARG A 34 4.45 -3.85 7.66
N PHE A 35 4.30 -4.54 6.54
CA PHE A 35 3.45 -4.07 5.44
C PHE A 35 1.99 -3.90 5.89
N GLN A 36 1.48 -4.85 6.68
CA GLN A 36 0.13 -4.76 7.26
C GLN A 36 0.02 -3.62 8.27
N GLN A 37 0.99 -3.48 9.18
CA GLN A 37 1.02 -2.39 10.15
C GLN A 37 1.05 -1.01 9.49
N GLU A 38 1.85 -0.82 8.44
CA GLU A 38 1.87 0.42 7.67
C GLU A 38 0.50 0.74 7.08
N ALA A 39 -0.15 -0.25 6.45
CA ALA A 39 -1.48 -0.06 5.87
C ALA A 39 -2.52 0.35 6.93
N THR A 40 -2.55 -0.32 8.09
CA THR A 40 -3.46 0.02 9.19
C THR A 40 -3.18 1.39 9.78
N ALA A 41 -1.91 1.72 10.01
CA ALA A 41 -1.51 3.00 10.60
C ALA A 41 -1.86 4.17 9.67
N THR A 42 -1.60 4.06 8.36
CA THR A 42 -1.91 5.13 7.42
C THR A 42 -3.41 5.27 7.17
N ALA A 43 -4.17 4.18 7.12
CA ALA A 43 -5.63 4.23 7.00
C ALA A 43 -6.34 4.91 8.18
N ALA A 44 -5.71 4.93 9.36
CA ALA A 44 -6.23 5.63 10.53
C ALA A 44 -5.97 7.15 10.50
N LEU A 45 -5.14 7.65 9.58
CA LEU A 45 -4.80 9.07 9.47
C LEU A 45 -5.67 9.75 8.42
N ASN A 46 -6.27 10.89 8.79
CA ASN A 46 -7.02 11.72 7.87
C ASN A 46 -6.58 13.18 8.00
N HIS A 47 -5.80 13.67 7.03
CA HIS A 47 -5.26 15.02 6.99
C HIS A 47 -5.02 15.47 5.55
N GLU A 48 -5.20 16.75 5.24
CA GLU A 48 -5.11 17.30 3.87
C GLU A 48 -3.73 17.07 3.21
N ASN A 49 -2.67 17.10 4.01
CA ASN A 49 -1.28 16.92 3.56
C ASN A 49 -0.82 15.45 3.56
N LEU A 50 -1.73 14.49 3.77
CA LEU A 50 -1.44 13.06 3.74
C LEU A 50 -2.20 12.38 2.59
N VAL A 51 -1.55 11.39 1.98
CA VAL A 51 -2.21 10.52 1.00
C VAL A 51 -3.21 9.64 1.73
N GLN A 52 -4.50 9.81 1.43
CA GLN A 52 -5.53 8.91 1.92
C GLN A 52 -5.46 7.55 1.22
N ILE A 53 -5.60 6.49 2.02
CA ILE A 53 -5.69 5.09 1.58
C ILE A 53 -7.16 4.68 1.56
#